data_AF-A0A1Y5YYG7-F1
#
_entry.id   AF-A0A1Y5YYG7-F1
#
_cell.length_a   1.000
_cell.length_b   1.000
_cell.length_c   1.000
_cell.angle_alpha   90.00
_cell.angle_beta   90.00
_cell.angle_gamma   90.00
#
_symmetry.space_group_name_H-M   'P 1'
#
loop_
_entity.id
_entity.type
_entity.pdbx_description
1 polymer ?
#
loop_
_entity_poly.entity_id
_entity_poly.type
_entity_poly.pdbx_seq_one_letter_code
_entity_poly.pdbx_strand_id
1 'polypeptide(L)'
;MKNNFYKILSMWILQILFYFTTVHVTQYEHALIFTIIYVIVNVLFLLLTDKTAFVLFILGTITSVFYLFYQAWLYLWSTTEQWEYIITHFLMAANFFIVYISTHLLKKVIHENKELTERVRTLEQYIGESKLLTRQEFERRQALLITAMNRRNETGVIIYFDFTSFSKYTKESVMDRVASLLVEH
;
A
#
# COMPACT_ATOMS: atom_id res chain seq x y z
N MET A 1 7.06 -11.87 -0.67
CA MET A 1 7.30 -10.41 -0.74
C MET A 1 8.07 -9.96 -1.97
N LYS A 2 9.29 -10.45 -2.23
CA LYS A 2 10.12 -10.03 -3.38
C LYS A 2 9.38 -10.10 -4.73
N ASN A 3 8.62 -11.18 -4.97
CA ASN A 3 7.87 -11.38 -6.21
C ASN A 3 6.71 -10.38 -6.42
N ASN A 4 6.00 -10.00 -5.35
CA ASN A 4 4.93 -9.00 -5.42
C ASN A 4 5.48 -7.58 -5.63
N PHE A 5 6.64 -7.28 -5.06
CA PHE A 5 7.33 -6.01 -5.28
C PHE A 5 7.74 -5.82 -6.74
N TYR A 6 8.38 -6.83 -7.35
CA TYR A 6 8.73 -6.76 -8.77
C TYR A 6 7.51 -6.65 -9.67
N LYS A 7 6.41 -7.34 -9.33
CA LYS A 7 5.14 -7.25 -10.07
C LYS A 7 4.56 -5.83 -10.01
N ILE A 8 4.54 -5.20 -8.84
CA ILE A 8 4.07 -3.82 -8.70
C ILE A 8 4.99 -2.89 -9.48
N LEU A 9 6.31 -2.94 -9.24
CA LEU A 9 7.27 -2.10 -9.93
C LEU A 9 7.17 -2.22 -11.46
N SER A 10 7.02 -3.44 -11.96
CA SER A 10 6.79 -3.71 -13.39
C SER A 10 5.50 -3.05 -13.90
N MET A 11 4.41 -3.06 -13.13
CA MET A 11 3.17 -2.37 -13.51
C MET A 11 3.32 -0.85 -13.53
N TRP A 12 4.07 -0.26 -12.59
CA TRP A 12 4.37 1.18 -12.62
C TRP A 12 5.25 1.56 -13.81
N ILE A 13 6.28 0.77 -14.11
CA ILE A 13 7.12 0.96 -15.30
C ILE A 13 6.26 0.86 -16.57
N LEU A 14 5.41 -0.17 -16.66
CA LEU A 14 4.48 -0.35 -17.77
C LEU A 14 3.55 0.86 -17.91
N GLN A 15 2.99 1.35 -16.81
CA GLN A 15 2.11 2.52 -16.78
C GLN A 15 2.82 3.79 -17.30
N ILE A 16 4.05 4.04 -16.87
CA ILE A 16 4.86 5.18 -17.33
C ILE A 16 5.18 5.06 -18.81
N LEU A 17 5.67 3.89 -19.26
CA LEU A 17 5.99 3.64 -20.67
C LEU A 17 4.75 3.77 -21.57
N PHE A 18 3.61 3.28 -21.10
CA PHE A 18 2.36 3.33 -21.85
C PHE A 18 1.82 4.76 -21.95
N TYR A 19 1.94 5.55 -20.87
CA TYR A 19 1.63 6.98 -20.90
C TYR A 19 2.48 7.73 -21.94
N PHE A 20 3.81 7.55 -21.93
CA PHE A 20 4.69 8.23 -22.87
C PHE A 20 4.44 7.79 -24.32
N THR A 21 4.23 6.50 -24.55
CA THR A 21 3.85 5.98 -25.87
C THR A 21 2.56 6.62 -26.36
N THR A 22 1.56 6.75 -25.49
CA THR A 22 0.26 7.33 -25.84
C THR A 22 0.41 8.80 -26.23
N VAL A 23 1.11 9.60 -25.41
CA VAL A 23 1.36 11.03 -25.71
C VAL A 23 2.16 11.20 -27.01
N HIS A 24 3.15 10.34 -27.26
CA HIS A 24 3.97 10.41 -28.46
C HIS A 24 3.20 10.02 -29.74
N VAL A 25 2.46 8.89 -29.72
CA VAL A 25 1.74 8.35 -30.88
C VAL A 25 0.61 9.27 -31.33
N THR A 26 -0.09 9.88 -30.39
CA THR A 26 -1.27 10.72 -30.68
C THR A 26 -0.91 12.17 -30.99
N GLN A 27 0.38 12.54 -30.92
CA GLN A 27 0.85 13.92 -31.10
C GLN A 27 -0.01 14.95 -30.36
N TYR A 28 -0.51 14.58 -29.17
CA TYR A 28 -1.59 15.30 -28.50
C TYR A 28 -1.26 16.79 -28.37
N GLU A 29 -1.93 17.65 -29.16
CA GLU A 29 -1.83 19.10 -29.02
C GLU A 29 -2.20 19.55 -27.60
N HIS A 30 -2.99 18.74 -26.92
CA HIS A 30 -3.44 18.93 -25.54
C HIS A 30 -2.76 18.01 -24.52
N ALA A 31 -1.51 17.60 -24.78
CA ALA A 31 -0.76 16.69 -23.90
C ALA A 31 -0.79 17.16 -22.43
N LEU A 32 -0.66 18.47 -22.19
CA LEU A 32 -0.71 19.05 -20.84
C LEU A 32 -2.07 18.79 -20.15
N ILE A 33 -3.17 19.01 -20.86
CA ILE A 33 -4.53 18.77 -20.32
C ILE A 33 -4.70 17.28 -20.02
N PHE A 34 -4.24 16.40 -20.93
CA PHE A 34 -4.25 14.97 -20.71
C PHE A 34 -3.45 14.58 -19.46
N THR A 35 -2.24 15.13 -19.26
CA THR A 35 -1.43 14.89 -18.06
C THR A 35 -2.16 15.32 -16.79
N ILE A 36 -2.80 16.49 -16.79
CA ILE A 36 -3.54 16.98 -15.62
C ILE A 36 -4.67 16.01 -15.28
N ILE A 37 -5.50 15.64 -16.26
CA ILE A 37 -6.60 14.69 -16.06
C ILE A 37 -6.05 13.35 -15.57
N TYR A 38 -4.95 12.89 -16.16
CA TYR A 38 -4.30 11.64 -15.78
C TYR A 38 -3.85 11.64 -14.32
N VAL A 39 -3.20 12.70 -13.85
CA VAL A 39 -2.79 12.84 -12.44
C VAL A 39 -4.02 12.90 -11.52
N ILE A 40 -5.05 13.66 -11.89
CA ILE A 40 -6.30 13.74 -11.12
C ILE A 40 -6.94 12.35 -10.97
N VAL A 41 -7.03 11.58 -12.06
CA VAL A 41 -7.60 10.23 -12.04
C VAL A 41 -6.78 9.29 -11.15
N ASN A 42 -5.44 9.36 -11.19
CA ASN A 42 -4.58 8.56 -10.30
C ASN A 42 -4.86 8.87 -8.82
N VAL A 43 -4.90 10.17 -8.47
CA VAL A 43 -5.18 10.59 -7.08
C VAL A 43 -6.59 10.17 -6.67
N LEU A 44 -7.58 10.37 -7.55
CA LEU A 44 -8.97 10.03 -7.28
C LEU A 44 -9.16 8.52 -7.07
N PHE A 45 -8.55 7.68 -7.90
CA PHE A 45 -8.59 6.22 -7.71
C PHE A 45 -7.87 5.77 -6.44
N LEU A 46 -6.82 6.47 -6.00
CA LEU A 46 -6.14 6.16 -4.74
C LEU A 46 -7.03 6.41 -3.52
N LEU A 47 -7.85 7.48 -3.55
CA LEU A 47 -8.70 7.89 -2.43
C LEU A 47 -10.02 7.12 -2.32
N LEU A 48 -10.57 6.67 -3.45
CA LEU A 48 -11.87 5.99 -3.48
C LEU A 48 -11.78 4.51 -3.13
N THR A 49 -12.91 3.87 -2.82
CA THR A 49 -12.97 2.40 -2.75
C THR A 49 -12.83 1.79 -4.14
N ASP A 50 -12.31 0.57 -4.23
CA ASP A 50 -12.05 -0.07 -5.53
C ASP A 50 -13.33 -0.25 -6.36
N LYS A 51 -14.46 -0.56 -5.71
CA LYS A 51 -15.77 -0.63 -6.37
C LYS A 51 -16.18 0.72 -6.96
N THR A 52 -16.04 1.80 -6.20
CA THR A 52 -16.39 3.15 -6.66
C THR A 52 -15.48 3.61 -7.79
N ALA A 53 -14.18 3.37 -7.68
CA ALA A 53 -13.21 3.70 -8.73
C ALA A 53 -13.51 2.96 -10.03
N PHE A 54 -13.85 1.66 -9.95
CA PHE A 54 -14.26 0.87 -11.11
C PHE A 54 -15.54 1.41 -11.77
N VAL A 55 -16.57 1.71 -10.97
CA VAL A 55 -17.82 2.28 -11.49
C VAL A 55 -17.58 3.61 -12.19
N LEU A 56 -16.77 4.49 -11.60
CA LEU A 56 -16.40 5.77 -12.22
C LEU A 56 -15.60 5.59 -13.52
N PHE A 57 -14.67 4.63 -13.56
CA PHE A 57 -13.94 4.29 -14.78
C PHE A 57 -14.89 3.87 -15.91
N ILE A 58 -15.84 2.97 -15.62
CA ILE A 58 -16.83 2.51 -16.61
C ILE A 58 -17.74 3.65 -17.05
N LEU A 59 -18.28 4.44 -16.11
CA LEU A 59 -19.12 5.58 -16.43
C LEU A 59 -18.41 6.63 -17.28
N GLY A 60 -17.17 6.98 -16.93
CA GLY A 60 -16.35 7.92 -17.70
C GLY A 60 -16.04 7.40 -19.11
N THR A 61 -15.74 6.10 -19.23
CA THR A 61 -15.49 5.47 -20.53
C THR A 61 -16.75 5.48 -21.41
N ILE A 62 -17.91 5.08 -20.87
CA ILE A 62 -19.16 5.08 -21.63
C ILE A 62 -19.57 6.50 -22.03
N THR A 63 -19.51 7.44 -21.08
CA THR A 63 -19.88 8.86 -21.34
C THR A 63 -19.00 9.47 -22.42
N SER A 64 -17.69 9.20 -22.40
CA SER A 64 -16.77 9.71 -23.41
C SER A 64 -17.01 9.09 -24.80
N VAL A 65 -17.37 7.80 -24.89
CA VAL A 65 -17.75 7.18 -26.18
C VAL A 65 -19.00 7.86 -26.75
N PHE A 66 -20.05 8.05 -25.94
CA PHE A 66 -21.26 8.74 -26.41
C PHE A 66 -20.99 10.19 -26.80
N TYR A 67 -20.11 10.88 -26.07
CA TYR A 67 -19.68 12.23 -26.42
C TYR A 67 -18.96 12.26 -27.78
N LEU A 68 -18.01 11.36 -28.02
CA LEU A 68 -17.32 11.27 -29.32
C LEU A 68 -18.27 10.90 -30.45
N PHE A 69 -19.22 10.00 -30.21
CA PHE A 69 -20.27 9.68 -31.17
C PHE A 69 -21.11 10.91 -31.53
N TYR A 70 -21.53 11.69 -30.53
CA TYR A 70 -22.28 12.92 -30.74
C TYR A 70 -21.48 13.96 -31.53
N GLN A 71 -20.18 14.11 -31.23
CA GLN A 71 -19.27 14.99 -31.96
C GLN A 71 -19.12 14.54 -33.43
N ALA A 72 -18.86 13.25 -33.65
CA ALA A 72 -18.76 12.69 -35.00
C ALA A 72 -20.01 12.94 -35.84
N TRP A 73 -21.19 12.82 -35.22
CA TRP A 73 -22.46 13.10 -35.86
C TRP A 73 -22.65 14.58 -36.20
N LEU A 74 -22.35 15.49 -35.26
CA LEU A 74 -22.51 16.94 -35.46
C LEU A 74 -21.57 17.50 -36.51
N TYR A 75 -20.30 17.10 -36.46
CA TYR A 75 -19.24 17.65 -37.30
C TYR A 75 -18.99 16.83 -38.57
N LEU A 76 -19.81 15.79 -38.80
CA LEU A 76 -19.76 14.93 -40.00
C LEU A 76 -18.35 14.40 -40.26
N TRP A 77 -17.71 13.86 -39.21
CA TRP A 77 -16.35 13.35 -39.29
C TRP A 77 -16.22 12.30 -40.38
N SER A 78 -15.18 12.45 -41.20
CA SER A 78 -14.76 11.47 -42.19
C SER A 78 -14.34 10.15 -41.52
N THR A 79 -14.32 9.07 -42.29
CA THR A 79 -13.88 7.75 -41.81
C THR A 79 -12.47 7.79 -41.20
N THR A 80 -11.57 8.61 -41.76
CA THR A 80 -10.20 8.75 -41.27
C THR A 80 -10.18 9.42 -39.89
N GLU A 81 -10.92 10.51 -39.71
CA GLU A 81 -11.03 11.21 -38.42
C GLU A 81 -11.66 10.31 -37.35
N GLN A 82 -12.74 9.60 -37.71
CA GLN A 82 -13.35 8.63 -36.80
C GLN A 82 -12.34 7.57 -36.33
N TRP A 83 -11.48 7.09 -37.24
CA TRP A 83 -10.47 6.10 -36.86
C TRP A 83 -9.44 6.64 -35.88
N GLU A 84 -8.98 7.87 -36.10
CA GLU A 84 -8.02 8.53 -35.21
C GLU A 84 -8.60 8.70 -33.79
N TYR A 85 -9.85 9.16 -33.68
CA TYR A 85 -10.51 9.31 -32.39
C TYR A 85 -10.79 7.97 -31.69
N ILE A 86 -11.13 6.91 -32.44
CA ILE A 86 -11.33 5.58 -31.87
C ILE A 86 -10.02 5.02 -31.30
N ILE A 87 -8.91 5.10 -32.06
CA ILE A 87 -7.59 4.65 -31.59
C ILE A 87 -7.17 5.44 -30.35
N THR A 88 -7.33 6.76 -30.41
CA THR A 88 -6.97 7.67 -29.32
C THR A 88 -7.79 7.39 -28.06
N HIS A 89 -9.10 7.20 -28.20
CA HIS A 89 -9.98 6.86 -27.08
C HIS A 89 -9.64 5.50 -26.47
N PHE A 90 -9.38 4.49 -27.30
CA PHE A 90 -8.98 3.17 -26.84
C PHE A 90 -7.67 3.23 -26.04
N LEU A 91 -6.66 3.96 -26.54
CA LEU A 91 -5.39 4.15 -25.83
C LEU A 91 -5.60 4.88 -24.50
N MET A 92 -6.44 5.91 -24.46
CA MET A 92 -6.79 6.62 -23.22
C MET A 92 -7.50 5.70 -22.22
N ALA A 93 -8.50 4.93 -22.66
CA ALA A 93 -9.23 4.00 -21.81
C ALA A 93 -8.30 2.91 -21.25
N ALA A 94 -7.40 2.37 -22.08
CA ALA A 94 -6.39 1.40 -21.66
C ALA A 94 -5.44 2.00 -20.61
N ASN A 95 -5.03 3.27 -20.77
CA ASN A 95 -4.20 3.96 -19.78
C ASN A 95 -4.91 4.05 -18.42
N PHE A 96 -6.15 4.53 -18.40
CA PHE A 96 -6.91 4.65 -17.15
C PHE A 96 -7.25 3.28 -16.54
N PHE A 97 -7.40 2.25 -17.37
CA PHE A 97 -7.55 0.89 -16.88
C PHE A 97 -6.28 0.37 -16.18
N ILE A 98 -5.09 0.64 -16.74
CA ILE A 98 -3.81 0.32 -16.10
C ILE A 98 -3.69 1.08 -14.77
N VAL A 99 -4.02 2.37 -14.74
CA VAL A 99 -4.05 3.18 -13.51
C VAL A 99 -4.95 2.53 -12.45
N TYR A 100 -6.15 2.10 -12.84
CA TYR A 100 -7.09 1.41 -11.95
C TYR A 100 -6.48 0.12 -11.37
N ILE A 101 -5.94 -0.76 -12.22
CA ILE A 101 -5.35 -2.04 -11.76
C ILE A 101 -4.14 -1.80 -10.86
N SER A 102 -3.24 -0.89 -11.24
CA SER A 102 -2.05 -0.54 -10.46
C SER A 102 -2.44 -0.06 -9.06
N THR A 103 -3.46 0.80 -8.99
CA THR A 103 -3.96 1.34 -7.72
C THR A 103 -4.62 0.27 -6.85
N HIS A 104 -5.43 -0.60 -7.46
CA HIS A 104 -6.05 -1.73 -6.75
C HIS A 104 -4.99 -2.67 -6.16
N LEU A 105 -3.96 -3.03 -6.95
CA LEU A 105 -2.85 -3.87 -6.48
C LEU A 105 -2.06 -3.20 -5.35
N LEU A 106 -1.80 -1.89 -5.46
CA LEU A 106 -1.12 -1.14 -4.43
C LEU A 106 -1.88 -1.20 -3.10
N LYS A 107 -3.19 -0.92 -3.12
CA LYS A 107 -4.03 -0.96 -1.91
C LYS A 107 -4.05 -2.35 -1.29
N LYS A 108 -4.17 -3.39 -2.12
CA LYS A 108 -4.11 -4.78 -1.65
C LYS A 108 -2.79 -5.07 -0.93
N VAL A 109 -1.66 -4.67 -1.49
CA VAL A 109 -0.35 -4.88 -0.86
C VAL A 109 -0.17 -4.06 0.40
N ILE A 110 -0.67 -2.82 0.46
CA ILE A 110 -0.67 -2.02 1.70
C ILE A 110 -1.46 -2.74 2.80
N HIS A 111 -2.64 -3.27 2.46
CA HIS A 111 -3.49 -3.99 3.41
C HIS A 111 -2.81 -5.29 3.91
N GLU A 112 -2.31 -6.12 3.00
CA GLU A 112 -1.57 -7.34 3.34
C GLU A 112 -0.34 -7.03 4.20
N ASN A 113 0.40 -5.97 3.88
CA ASN A 113 1.58 -5.58 4.65
C ASN A 113 1.20 -5.14 6.07
N LYS A 114 0.12 -4.37 6.21
CA LYS A 114 -0.40 -3.98 7.54
C LYS A 114 -0.77 -5.22 8.37
N GLU A 115 -1.51 -6.16 7.78
CA GLU A 115 -1.90 -7.39 8.46
C GLU A 115 -0.69 -8.25 8.84
N LEU A 116 0.29 -8.39 7.94
CA LEU A 116 1.52 -9.13 8.22
C LEU A 116 2.35 -8.45 9.31
N THR A 117 2.44 -7.12 9.31
CA THR A 117 3.14 -6.36 10.36
C THR A 117 2.47 -6.56 11.71
N GLU A 118 1.13 -6.53 11.76
CA GLU A 118 0.39 -6.82 12.98
C GLU A 118 0.64 -8.26 13.46
N ARG A 119 0.60 -9.25 12.55
CA ARG A 119 0.89 -10.66 12.88
C ARG A 119 2.34 -10.85 13.36
N VAL A 120 3.32 -10.26 12.69
CA VAL A 120 4.72 -10.31 13.12
C VAL A 120 4.84 -9.73 14.52
N ARG A 121 4.25 -8.56 14.79
CA ARG A 121 4.24 -7.96 16.12
C ARG A 121 3.58 -8.86 17.19
N THR A 122 2.56 -9.64 16.84
CA THR A 122 1.97 -10.62 17.77
C THR A 122 2.84 -11.87 17.97
N LEU A 123 3.59 -12.28 16.96
CA LEU A 123 4.44 -13.49 16.97
C LEU A 123 5.85 -13.21 17.50
N GLU A 124 6.31 -11.98 17.41
CA GLU A 124 7.55 -11.53 18.01
C GLU A 124 7.45 -11.81 19.52
N GLN A 125 8.31 -12.71 19.97
CA GLN A 125 8.50 -13.05 21.37
C GLN A 125 9.14 -11.90 22.15
N TYR A 126 9.48 -10.80 21.48
CA TYR A 126 10.15 -9.63 22.01
C TYR A 126 9.38 -8.34 21.64
N ILE A 127 9.52 -7.29 22.44
CA ILE A 127 8.83 -6.02 22.23
C ILE A 127 9.64 -5.19 21.22
N GLY A 128 9.21 -5.18 19.95
CA GLY A 128 9.87 -4.41 18.89
C GLY A 128 11.32 -4.86 18.66
N GLU A 129 12.26 -3.92 18.48
CA GLU A 129 13.69 -4.22 18.41
C GLU A 129 14.35 -4.44 19.78
N SER A 130 13.61 -4.26 20.88
CA SER A 130 14.17 -4.48 22.21
C SER A 130 14.42 -5.98 22.44
N LYS A 131 15.45 -6.31 23.23
CA LYS A 131 15.68 -7.69 23.70
C LYS A 131 14.72 -8.08 24.84
N LEU A 132 13.69 -7.28 25.12
CA LEU A 132 12.71 -7.57 26.17
C LEU A 132 11.63 -8.51 25.65
N LEU A 133 11.33 -9.56 26.40
CA LEU A 133 10.28 -10.51 26.05
C LEU A 133 8.91 -9.82 26.03
N THR A 134 8.03 -10.24 25.13
CA THR A 134 6.61 -9.91 25.26
C THR A 134 6.05 -10.54 26.53
N ARG A 135 4.98 -9.95 27.06
CA ARG A 135 4.32 -10.46 28.28
C ARG A 135 3.99 -11.95 28.19
N GLN A 136 3.46 -12.37 27.04
CA GLN A 136 3.09 -13.77 26.81
C GLN A 136 4.32 -14.69 26.83
N GLU A 137 5.42 -14.27 26.23
CA GLU A 137 6.66 -15.04 26.25
C GLU A 137 7.31 -15.06 27.64
N PHE A 138 7.28 -13.93 28.37
CA PHE A 138 7.74 -13.85 29.75
C PHE A 138 6.97 -14.82 30.64
N GLU A 139 5.63 -14.78 30.61
CA GLU A 139 4.77 -15.67 31.40
C GLU A 139 5.04 -17.15 31.06
N ARG A 140 5.23 -17.47 29.77
CA ARG A 140 5.60 -18.82 29.32
C ARG A 140 6.95 -19.28 29.89
N ARG A 141 7.99 -18.45 29.76
CA ARG A 141 9.34 -18.79 30.26
C ARG A 141 9.39 -18.82 31.79
N GLN A 142 8.66 -17.94 32.46
CA GLN A 142 8.52 -17.90 33.90
C GLN A 142 7.96 -19.23 34.44
N ALA A 143 6.89 -19.75 33.84
CA ALA A 143 6.30 -21.02 34.27
C ALA A 143 7.29 -22.20 34.14
N LEU A 144 8.07 -22.23 33.06
CA LEU A 144 9.12 -23.23 32.85
C LEU A 144 10.25 -23.09 33.87
N LEU A 145 10.70 -21.87 34.15
CA LEU A 145 11.74 -21.58 35.15
C LEU A 145 11.28 -21.99 36.55
N ILE A 146 10.08 -21.59 36.98
CA ILE A 146 9.54 -21.97 38.30
C ILE A 146 9.48 -23.50 38.44
N THR A 147 9.05 -24.20 37.39
CA THR A 147 9.01 -25.67 37.41
C THR A 147 10.41 -26.27 37.56
N ALA A 148 11.40 -25.73 36.85
CA ALA A 148 12.78 -26.20 36.94
C ALA A 148 13.42 -25.89 38.32
N MET A 149 13.14 -24.72 38.87
CA MET A 149 13.65 -24.29 40.18
C MET A 149 13.07 -25.13 41.32
N ASN A 150 11.77 -25.43 41.27
CA ASN A 150 11.12 -26.33 42.23
C ASN A 150 11.76 -27.73 42.21
N ARG A 151 12.17 -28.23 41.03
CA ARG A 151 12.89 -29.52 40.92
C ARG A 151 14.31 -29.49 41.50
N ARG A 152 14.94 -28.32 41.56
CA ARG A 152 16.31 -28.12 42.04
C ARG A 152 16.39 -27.55 43.45
N ASN A 153 15.25 -27.27 44.08
CA ASN A 153 15.15 -26.59 45.37
C ASN A 153 15.83 -25.20 45.37
N GLU A 154 15.73 -24.49 44.24
CA GLU A 154 16.28 -23.14 44.06
C GLU A 154 15.21 -22.07 44.33
N THR A 155 15.60 -20.93 44.91
CA THR A 155 14.73 -19.78 45.17
C THR A 155 14.86 -18.72 44.08
N GLY A 156 13.74 -18.12 43.68
CA GLY A 156 13.68 -17.10 42.62
C GLY A 156 12.97 -15.83 43.07
N VAL A 157 13.30 -14.72 42.41
CA VAL A 157 12.71 -13.40 42.69
C VAL A 157 12.19 -12.81 41.38
N ILE A 158 11.00 -12.22 41.42
CA ILE A 158 10.44 -11.44 40.31
C ILE A 158 10.47 -9.96 40.71
N ILE A 159 11.06 -9.14 39.86
CA ILE A 159 11.18 -7.70 40.06
C ILE A 159 10.22 -7.01 39.09
N TYR A 160 9.35 -6.15 39.63
CA TYR A 160 8.41 -5.36 38.85
C TYR A 160 8.90 -3.92 38.79
N PHE A 161 9.01 -3.38 37.58
CA PHE A 161 9.32 -1.99 37.34
C PHE A 161 8.05 -1.27 36.87
N ASP A 162 7.67 -0.20 37.57
CA ASP A 162 6.55 0.66 37.18
C ASP A 162 7.08 1.93 36.51
N PHE A 163 6.64 2.15 35.28
CA PHE A 163 6.99 3.32 34.46
C PHE A 163 5.78 4.23 34.18
N THR A 164 4.69 4.11 34.95
CA THR A 164 3.47 4.91 34.76
C THR A 164 3.66 6.41 34.97
N SER A 165 4.68 6.81 35.75
CA SER A 165 5.01 8.22 36.01
C SER A 165 5.74 8.93 34.85
N PHE A 166 6.24 8.18 33.85
CA PHE A 166 6.95 8.76 32.72
C PHE A 166 6.00 9.21 31.60
N SER A 167 6.37 10.30 30.92
CA SER A 167 5.66 10.74 29.73
C SER A 167 5.72 9.68 28.62
N LYS A 168 4.74 9.66 27.71
CA LYS A 168 4.70 8.70 26.59
C LYS A 168 5.98 8.69 25.76
N TYR A 169 6.61 9.87 25.57
CA TYR A 169 7.85 10.03 24.81
C TYR A 169 9.09 9.54 25.57
N THR A 170 9.07 9.58 26.89
CA THR A 170 10.23 9.19 27.74
C THR A 170 10.19 7.72 28.11
N LYS A 171 8.99 7.13 28.18
CA LYS A 171 8.77 5.76 28.65
C LYS A 171 9.52 4.70 27.84
N GLU A 172 9.51 4.82 26.51
CA GLU A 172 10.16 3.88 25.60
C GLU A 172 11.69 3.91 25.77
N SER A 173 12.26 5.11 25.84
CA SER A 173 13.70 5.31 26.04
C SER A 173 14.20 4.83 27.41
N VAL A 174 13.40 5.01 28.46
CA VAL A 174 13.71 4.48 29.81
C VAL A 174 13.63 2.94 29.82
N MET A 175 12.60 2.36 29.19
CA MET A 175 12.49 0.90 29.07
C MET A 175 13.67 0.29 28.34
N ASP A 176 14.10 0.88 27.21
CA ASP A 176 15.26 0.41 26.45
C ASP A 176 16.56 0.52 27.25
N ARG A 177 16.73 1.60 28.03
CA ARG A 177 17.92 1.77 28.87
C ARG A 177 17.97 0.75 30.01
N VAL A 178 16.83 0.46 30.64
CA VAL A 178 16.76 -0.59 31.66
C VAL A 178 17.04 -1.96 31.04
N ALA A 179 16.48 -2.22 29.84
CA ALA A 179 16.73 -3.44 29.10
C ALA A 179 18.22 -3.65 28.79
N SER A 180 18.91 -2.61 28.31
CA SER A 180 20.34 -2.70 27.99
C SER A 180 21.18 -2.99 29.23
N LEU A 181 20.88 -2.34 30.36
CA LEU A 181 21.59 -2.54 31.63
C LEU A 181 21.41 -3.97 32.19
N LEU A 182 20.26 -4.60 31.92
CA LEU A 182 19.97 -5.96 32.38
C LEU A 182 20.53 -7.06 31.46
N VAL A 183 20.93 -6.73 30.22
CA VAL A 183 21.42 -7.70 29.23
C VAL A 183 22.94 -7.65 29.07
N GLU A 184 23.60 -6.54 29.42
CA GLU A 184 25.06 -6.38 29.36
C GLU A 184 25.81 -6.91 30.60
N HIS A 185 25.13 -7.63 31.50
CA HIS A 185 25.72 -8.39 32.61
C HIS A 185 25.29 -9.85 32.53
#